data_AF-A0A2V6KJ34-F1
#
_entry.id   AF-A0A2V6KJ34-F1
#
_cell.length_a   1.000
_cell.length_b   1.000
_cell.length_c   1.000
_cell.angle_alpha   90.00
_cell.angle_beta   90.00
_cell.angle_gamma   90.00
#
_symmetry.space_group_name_H-M   'P 1'
#
loop_
_entity.id
_entity.type
_entity.pdbx_description
1 polymer ?
#
loop_
_entity_poly.entity_id
_entity_poly.type
_entity_poly.pdbx_seq_one_letter_code
_entity_poly.pdbx_strand_id
1 'polypeptide(L)' 'MSVEHWALNSYTHALTQEQVAKLRSLLKELGFKFAPKEWTIFFGQKNKLSVAVYEKGPKVLVQGKGVEEFVQ' A
#
# COMPACT_ATOMS: atom_id res chain seq x y z
N MET A 1 7.21 -19.19 -26.65
CA MET A 1 7.84 -19.28 -25.32
C MET A 1 7.85 -17.87 -24.75
N SER A 2 6.76 -17.43 -24.11
CA SER A 2 6.73 -16.11 -23.48
C SER A 2 7.39 -16.23 -22.13
N VAL A 3 8.53 -15.57 -21.95
CA VAL A 3 9.15 -15.43 -20.63
C VAL A 3 8.19 -14.63 -19.76
N GLU A 4 7.62 -15.26 -18.75
CA GLU A 4 6.81 -14.56 -17.75
C GLU A 4 7.73 -13.63 -16.97
N HIS A 5 7.67 -12.33 -17.26
CA HIS A 5 8.31 -11.32 -16.42
C HIS A 5 7.57 -11.34 -15.07
N TRP A 6 8.23 -11.79 -14.01
CA TRP A 6 7.65 -11.82 -12.67
C TRP A 6 7.45 -10.37 -12.19
N ALA A 7 6.29 -9.78 -12.49
CA ALA A 7 5.94 -8.45 -12.03
C ALA A 7 5.92 -8.42 -10.50
N LEU A 8 6.45 -7.36 -9.89
CA LEU A 8 6.37 -7.19 -8.44
C LEU A 8 4.89 -6.96 -8.08
N ASN A 9 4.26 -7.97 -7.50
CA ASN A 9 2.82 -7.93 -7.16
C ASN A 9 2.55 -7.54 -5.71
N SER A 10 3.59 -7.45 -4.88
CA SER A 10 3.48 -7.02 -3.49
C SER A 10 4.78 -6.41 -2.98
N TYR A 11 4.66 -5.40 -2.12
CA TYR A 11 5.77 -4.77 -1.41
C TYR A 11 5.41 -4.58 0.05
N THR A 12 6.39 -4.77 0.95
CA THR A 12 6.21 -4.50 2.38
C THR A 12 7.38 -3.73 2.97
N HIS A 13 7.08 -2.80 3.87
CA HIS A 13 8.11 -2.04 4.58
C HIS A 13 7.63 -1.66 5.98
N ALA A 14 8.55 -1.62 6.95
CA ALA A 14 8.26 -1.07 8.26
C ALA A 14 8.18 0.46 8.19
N LEU A 15 7.27 1.06 8.95
CA LEU A 15 7.03 2.49 9.01
C LEU A 15 7.06 2.96 10.46
N THR A 16 7.53 4.19 10.66
CA THR A 16 7.29 4.96 11.89
C THR A 16 5.88 5.54 11.88
N GLN A 17 5.35 5.92 13.04
CA GLN A 17 4.02 6.54 13.12
C GLN A 17 3.90 7.84 12.31
N GLU A 18 4.98 8.62 12.24
CA GLU A 18 5.05 9.82 11.40
C GLU A 18 4.95 9.48 9.92
N GLN A 19 5.64 8.42 9.47
CA GLN A 19 5.54 7.93 8.10
C GLN A 19 4.13 7.40 7.78
N VAL A 20 3.47 6.74 8.72
CA VAL A 20 2.06 6.29 8.57
C VAL A 20 1.13 7.49 8.35
N ALA A 21 1.27 8.56 9.15
CA ALA A 21 0.46 9.76 9.02
C ALA A 21 0.70 10.48 7.68
N LYS A 22 1.97 10.58 7.27
CA LYS A 22 2.35 11.16 5.96
C LYS A 22 1.80 10.34 4.80
N LEU A 23 1.96 9.02 4.84
CA LEU A 23 1.45 8.12 3.80
C LEU A 23 -0.07 8.24 3.65
N ARG A 24 -0.81 8.27 4.77
CA ARG A 24 -2.28 8.44 4.74
C ARG A 24 -2.70 9.73 4.05
N SER A 25 -2.00 10.83 4.32
CA SER A 25 -2.29 12.14 3.71
C SER A 25 -2.04 12.11 2.20
N LEU A 26 -0.88 11.59 1.78
CA LEU A 26 -0.54 11.45 0.36
C LEU A 26 -1.55 10.58 -0.40
N LEU A 27 -1.96 9.45 0.18
CA LEU A 27 -2.95 8.57 -0.45
C LEU A 27 -4.30 9.29 -0.64
N LYS A 28 -4.71 10.13 0.31
CA LYS A 28 -5.92 10.95 0.19
C LYS A 28 -5.78 11.95 -0.95
N GLU A 29 -4.67 12.66 -1.05
CA GLU A 29 -4.38 13.62 -2.13
C GLU A 29 -4.34 12.94 -3.51
N LEU A 30 -3.81 11.71 -3.57
CA LEU A 30 -3.78 10.88 -4.76
C LEU A 30 -5.14 10.23 -5.10
N GLY A 31 -6.18 10.46 -4.30
CA GLY A 31 -7.54 9.99 -4.57
C GLY A 31 -7.78 8.51 -4.23
N PHE A 32 -7.01 7.93 -3.31
CA PHE A 32 -7.34 6.61 -2.75
C PHE A 32 -8.63 6.69 -1.92
N LYS A 33 -9.45 5.66 -2.05
CA LYS A 33 -10.65 5.47 -1.22
C LYS A 33 -10.27 4.66 0.00
N PHE A 34 -10.66 5.13 1.17
CA PHE A 34 -10.40 4.44 2.43
C PHE A 34 -11.62 3.60 2.83
N ALA A 35 -11.34 2.42 3.37
CA ALA A 35 -12.35 1.53 3.93
C ALA A 35 -11.80 0.86 5.20
N PRO A 36 -12.65 0.51 6.17
CA PRO A 36 -12.20 -0.24 7.34
C PRO A 36 -11.72 -1.64 6.94
N LYS A 37 -10.62 -2.09 7.56
CA LYS A 37 -10.15 -3.48 7.53
C LYS A 37 -9.59 -3.86 8.90
N GLU A 38 -9.83 -5.11 9.28
CA GLU A 38 -9.35 -5.65 10.55
C GLU A 38 -7.83 -5.54 10.66
N TRP A 39 -7.37 -5.22 11.88
CA TRP A 39 -5.97 -5.11 12.27
C TRP A 39 -5.16 -4.04 11.51
N THR A 40 -5.84 -3.13 10.80
CA THR A 40 -5.21 -2.03 10.08
C THR A 40 -5.38 -0.71 10.81
N ILE A 41 -4.31 0.10 10.83
CA ILE A 41 -4.39 1.52 11.14
C ILE A 41 -5.21 2.22 10.06
N PHE A 42 -4.98 1.87 8.79
CA PHE A 42 -5.87 2.22 7.68
C PHE A 42 -5.67 1.26 6.50
N PHE A 43 -6.71 1.21 5.65
CA PHE A 43 -6.65 0.60 4.33
C PHE A 43 -7.13 1.61 3.27
N GLY A 44 -6.34 1.76 2.21
CA GLY A 44 -6.65 2.59 1.05
C GLY A 44 -6.58 1.80 -0.25
N GLN A 45 -7.46 2.08 -1.19
CA GLN A 45 -7.47 1.45 -2.51
C GLN A 45 -7.71 2.47 -3.62
N LYS A 46 -6.99 2.31 -4.74
CA LYS A 46 -7.21 3.03 -6.00
C LYS A 46 -6.99 2.06 -7.15
N ASN A 47 -7.96 1.96 -8.06
CA ASN A 47 -7.90 1.02 -9.18
C ASN A 47 -7.61 -0.42 -8.70
N LYS A 48 -6.57 -1.06 -9.24
CA LYS A 48 -6.12 -2.42 -8.90
C LYS A 48 -4.95 -2.42 -7.89
N LEU A 49 -4.73 -1.31 -7.18
CA LEU A 49 -3.68 -1.15 -6.19
C LEU A 49 -4.29 -0.91 -4.80
N SER A 50 -3.82 -1.66 -3.81
CA SER A 50 -4.23 -1.51 -2.41
C SER A 50 -3.03 -1.26 -1.50
N VAL A 51 -3.23 -0.43 -0.49
CA VAL A 51 -2.26 -0.09 0.54
C VAL A 51 -2.89 -0.34 1.91
N ALA A 52 -2.34 -1.27 2.68
CA ALA A 52 -2.75 -1.56 4.06
C ALA A 52 -1.60 -1.24 5.01
N VAL A 53 -1.89 -0.58 6.13
CA VAL A 53 -0.91 -0.40 7.21
C VAL A 53 -1.43 -1.10 8.46
N TYR A 54 -0.68 -2.07 8.98
CA TYR A 54 -1.09 -2.90 10.12
C TYR A 54 -0.68 -2.30 11.47
N GLU A 55 -1.44 -2.60 12.54
CA GLU A 55 -1.27 -2.01 13.88
C GLU A 55 -0.01 -2.50 14.62
N LYS A 56 0.38 -3.77 14.47
CA LYS A 56 1.52 -4.36 15.20
C LYS A 56 2.84 -4.14 14.48
N GLY A 57 3.57 -3.11 14.91
CA GLY A 57 4.80 -2.66 14.24
C GLY A 57 4.43 -2.11 12.86
N PRO A 58 4.20 -0.80 12.73
CA PRO A 58 3.46 -0.27 11.58
C PRO A 58 4.14 -0.72 10.30
N LYS A 59 3.46 -1.59 9.54
CA LYS A 59 4.02 -2.19 8.33
C LYS A 59 3.06 -1.91 7.20
N VAL A 60 3.57 -1.29 6.15
CA VAL A 60 2.81 -1.15 4.91
C VAL A 60 2.87 -2.45 4.13
N LEU A 61 1.73 -2.84 3.57
CA LEU A 61 1.58 -3.85 2.54
C LEU A 61 0.94 -3.17 1.33
N VAL A 62 1.68 -3.08 0.24
CA VAL A 62 1.19 -2.61 -1.06
C VAL A 62 0.99 -3.83 -1.93
N GLN A 63 -0.16 -3.98 -2.57
CA GLN A 63 -0.48 -5.14 -3.41
C GLN A 63 -1.27 -4.75 -4.65
N GLY A 64 -1.05 -5.52 -5.72
CA GLY A 64 -1.82 -5.46 -6.96
C GLY A 64 -1.06 -4.85 -8.14
N LYS A 65 -1.79 -4.46 -9.19
CA LYS A 65 -1.17 -3.93 -10.40
C LYS A 65 -0.75 -2.48 -10.18
N GLY A 66 0.53 -2.19 -10.42
CA GLY A 66 1.12 -0.86 -10.23
C GLY A 66 1.95 -0.71 -8.95
N VAL A 67 2.27 -1.82 -8.26
CA VAL A 67 3.15 -1.78 -7.07
C VAL A 67 4.53 -1.21 -7.42
N GLU A 68 5.09 -1.57 -8.58
CA GLU A 68 6.40 -1.07 -9.02
C GLU A 68 6.42 0.46 -9.10
N GLU A 69 5.47 1.05 -9.85
CA GLU A 69 5.32 2.51 -9.99
C GLU A 69 5.06 3.20 -8.64
N PHE A 70 4.34 2.54 -7.73
CA PHE A 70 4.02 3.11 -6.42
C PHE A 70 5.24 3.19 -5.48
N VAL A 71 6.20 2.25 -5.63
CA VAL A 71 7.33 2.10 -4.70
C VAL A 71 8.56 2.90 -5.13
N GLN A 72 8.70 3.23 -6.42
CA GLN A 72 9.81 4.06 -6.92
C GLN A 72 9.78 5.48 -6.34
#